data_AF-A0A084B2R4-F1
#
_entry.id   AF-A0A084B2R4-F1
#
_cell.length_a   1.000
_cell.length_b   1.000
_cell.length_c   1.000
_cell.angle_alpha   90.00
_cell.angle_beta   90.00
_cell.angle_gamma   90.00
#
_symmetry.space_group_name_H-M   'P 1'
#
loop_
_entity.id
_entity.type
_entity.pdbx_description
1 polymer ?
#
loop_
_entity_poly.entity_id
_entity_poly.type
_entity_poly.pdbx_seq_one_letter_code
_entity_poly.pdbx_strand_id
1 'polypeptide(L)'
;MLGLLCKHKPQHPSASGLTIHLNPTTQHPRFQDISRPSPPPPPLEPVLPPPSSPDTHQLATDSKKPGTMADVSKPRAKQPSSPAKTAYLVLYNFASAVAWSVVLGRAVSVFAVRGPQFVPFAVGEWTRWTQTMAGMEVLHSLLGVVRAPLLTTIMQVASRFILVWGIVYPFPYLAQSPFYTSMLVAWSITEVIRYSYFALTLSGFQPRFLTWLRYNTFFVLYPLGISSECALLWFATEPAGQRSELAKWVLYTVLLVYIPGSYTLYTYMMSQRRKVLRDLKAKDQRASR
;
A
#
# COMPACT_ATOMS: atom_id res chain seq x y z
N MET A 1 -40.08 -30.63 34.74
CA MET A 1 -39.44 -30.10 35.96
C MET A 1 -38.51 -31.15 36.53
N LEU A 2 -37.25 -31.19 36.06
CA LEU A 2 -36.21 -32.06 36.60
C LEU A 2 -35.28 -31.22 37.49
N GLY A 3 -35.21 -31.58 38.77
CA GLY A 3 -34.37 -30.94 39.76
C GLY A 3 -32.91 -31.42 39.71
N LEU A 4 -32.03 -30.47 39.40
CA LEU A 4 -30.77 -30.17 40.09
C LEU A 4 -30.41 -31.01 41.33
N LEU A 5 -29.22 -31.64 41.33
CA LEU A 5 -28.08 -31.38 42.24
C LEU A 5 -27.11 -32.57 42.29
N CYS A 6 -25.96 -32.46 41.64
CA CYS A 6 -24.76 -33.18 42.08
C CYS A 6 -23.56 -32.22 42.04
N LYS A 7 -23.06 -31.90 43.24
CA LYS A 7 -21.92 -31.01 43.50
C LYS A 7 -20.63 -31.73 43.09
N HIS A 8 -19.80 -31.09 42.27
CA HIS A 8 -18.40 -31.44 42.14
C HIS A 8 -17.52 -30.22 42.43
N LYS A 9 -16.61 -30.40 43.39
CA LYS A 9 -15.66 -29.43 43.93
C LYS A 9 -14.32 -29.67 43.22
N PRO A 10 -13.66 -28.67 42.60
CA PRO A 10 -12.35 -28.89 42.00
C PRO A 10 -11.25 -28.87 43.08
N GLN A 11 -10.35 -29.85 43.01
CA GLN A 11 -9.14 -29.96 43.84
C GLN A 11 -8.04 -29.03 43.30
N HIS A 12 -7.35 -28.34 44.21
CA HIS A 12 -6.13 -27.58 43.93
C HIS A 12 -4.94 -28.52 43.67
N PRO A 13 -4.08 -28.27 42.67
CA PRO A 13 -2.78 -28.93 42.61
C PRO A 13 -1.74 -28.16 43.43
N SER A 14 -1.05 -28.93 44.28
CA SER A 14 0.03 -28.52 45.17
C SER A 14 1.27 -28.04 44.40
N ALA A 15 1.83 -26.92 44.84
CA ALA A 15 3.16 -26.48 44.46
C ALA A 15 4.20 -27.48 44.98
N SER A 16 5.11 -27.93 44.11
CA SER A 16 6.35 -28.61 44.48
C SER A 16 7.48 -27.89 43.75
N GLY A 17 8.39 -27.35 44.56
CA GLY A 17 9.48 -26.48 44.12
C GLY A 17 10.48 -27.23 43.24
N LEU A 18 10.87 -26.55 42.17
CA LEU A 18 12.08 -26.88 41.42
C LEU A 18 13.09 -25.77 41.71
N THR A 19 13.96 -26.04 42.68
CA THR A 19 15.13 -25.23 43.01
C THR A 19 16.13 -25.38 41.87
N ILE A 20 16.25 -24.37 41.00
CA ILE A 20 17.34 -24.30 40.02
C ILE A 20 18.53 -23.59 40.67
N HIS A 21 19.59 -24.36 40.82
CA HIS A 21 20.91 -23.94 41.29
C HIS A 21 21.48 -22.80 40.43
N LEU A 22 21.78 -21.66 41.05
CA LEU A 22 22.52 -20.55 40.44
C LEU A 22 24.02 -20.91 40.36
N ASN A 23 24.61 -20.85 39.17
CA ASN A 23 26.06 -20.92 38.96
C ASN A 23 26.62 -19.50 38.79
N PRO A 24 27.52 -19.00 39.65
CA PRO A 24 27.95 -17.61 39.62
C PRO A 24 29.31 -17.46 38.91
N THR A 25 29.36 -17.53 37.57
CA THR A 25 30.53 -17.02 36.83
C THR A 25 30.26 -16.88 35.33
N THR A 26 29.76 -15.72 34.90
CA THR A 26 30.14 -15.16 33.58
C THR A 26 29.93 -13.65 33.56
N GLN A 27 30.93 -12.96 33.05
CA GLN A 27 31.20 -11.54 33.22
C GLN A 27 30.16 -10.65 32.53
N HIS A 28 29.74 -9.60 33.22
CA HIS A 28 28.95 -8.50 32.64
C HIS A 28 29.76 -7.78 31.54
N PRO A 29 29.23 -7.60 30.32
CA PRO A 29 29.78 -6.61 29.40
C PRO A 29 29.46 -5.21 29.92
N ARG A 30 30.54 -4.43 30.11
CA ARG A 30 30.56 -3.02 30.51
C ARG A 30 29.61 -2.20 29.63
N PHE A 31 28.60 -1.58 30.24
CA PHE A 31 27.77 -0.55 29.60
C PHE A 31 28.69 0.56 29.06
N GLN A 32 28.72 0.72 27.74
CA GLN A 32 29.31 1.90 27.11
C GLN A 32 28.31 3.04 27.19
N ASP A 33 28.83 4.16 27.70
CA ASP A 33 28.20 5.45 27.93
C ASP A 33 27.65 6.05 26.62
N ILE A 34 26.32 6.13 26.46
CA ILE A 34 25.61 6.57 25.23
C ILE A 34 25.57 8.11 25.10
N SER A 35 26.32 8.85 25.92
CA SER A 35 26.23 10.32 25.99
C SER A 35 27.35 11.08 25.26
N ARG A 36 28.07 10.49 24.31
CA ARG A 36 29.05 11.22 23.47
C ARG A 36 28.58 11.41 22.03
N PRO A 37 28.52 12.65 21.50
CA PRO A 37 28.27 12.87 20.07
C PRO A 37 29.46 12.35 19.24
N SER A 38 29.15 11.63 18.16
CA SER A 38 30.13 11.12 17.20
C SER A 38 30.92 12.27 16.55
N PRO A 39 32.25 12.15 16.36
CA PRO A 39 33.01 13.17 15.66
C PRO A 39 32.59 13.25 14.18
N PRO A 40 32.59 14.46 13.58
CA PRO A 40 32.26 14.62 12.17
C PRO A 40 33.32 13.93 11.28
N PRO A 41 32.93 13.41 10.10
CA PRO A 41 33.86 12.79 9.18
C PRO A 41 34.89 13.82 8.65
N PRO A 42 36.14 13.40 8.41
CA PRO A 42 37.17 14.30 7.89
C PRO A 42 36.83 14.77 6.47
N PRO A 43 37.29 15.98 6.06
CA PRO A 43 37.09 16.50 4.71
C PRO A 43 37.79 15.58 3.68
N LEU A 44 37.11 15.33 2.56
CA LEU A 44 37.68 14.59 1.44
C LEU A 44 38.84 15.41 0.83
N GLU A 45 40.06 14.89 0.91
CA GLU A 45 41.22 15.46 0.22
C GLU A 45 41.06 15.37 -1.30
N PRO A 46 41.54 16.38 -2.07
CA PRO A 46 41.55 16.31 -3.52
C PRO A 46 42.60 15.30 -4.01
N VAL A 47 42.16 14.28 -4.73
CA VAL A 47 43.05 13.34 -5.41
C VAL A 47 43.76 14.07 -6.56
N LEU A 48 45.05 14.34 -6.39
CA LEU A 48 45.92 14.80 -7.48
C LEU A 48 46.21 13.64 -8.45
N PRO A 49 46.24 13.87 -9.77
CA PRO A 49 46.62 12.85 -10.73
C PRO A 49 48.13 12.54 -10.66
N PRO A 50 48.57 11.33 -11.04
CA PRO A 50 49.96 10.90 -10.96
C PRO A 50 50.87 11.65 -11.94
N PRO A 51 52.18 11.75 -11.65
CA PRO A 51 53.11 12.52 -12.45
C PRO A 51 53.40 11.85 -13.80
N SER A 52 53.45 12.66 -14.86
CA SER A 52 54.00 12.29 -16.16
C SER A 52 55.52 12.18 -16.09
N SER A 53 56.08 11.21 -16.79
CA SER A 53 57.53 11.07 -17.03
C SER A 53 57.77 10.65 -18.49
N PRO A 54 58.94 10.97 -19.08
CA PRO A 54 59.03 11.50 -20.44
C PRO A 54 59.50 10.49 -21.52
N ASP A 55 59.12 10.81 -22.76
CA ASP A 55 59.74 10.60 -24.07
C ASP A 55 60.66 9.38 -24.32
N THR A 56 60.35 8.59 -25.36
CA THR A 56 61.32 8.20 -26.41
C THR A 56 60.60 7.74 -27.71
N HIS A 57 60.75 8.58 -28.74
CA HIS A 57 60.85 8.38 -30.20
C HIS A 57 60.40 7.10 -30.95
N GLN A 58 59.66 7.40 -32.06
CA GLN A 58 59.68 6.81 -33.41
C GLN A 58 59.06 5.41 -33.56
N LEU A 59 58.21 5.10 -34.57
CA LEU A 59 58.32 5.36 -36.00
C LEU A 59 56.95 5.09 -36.68
N ALA A 60 56.57 5.91 -37.67
CA ALA A 60 55.85 5.59 -38.94
C ALA A 60 54.61 4.64 -38.90
N THR A 61 53.45 4.88 -39.52
CA THR A 61 53.03 5.62 -40.73
C THR A 61 51.49 5.61 -40.78
N ASP A 62 50.94 6.66 -41.40
CA ASP A 62 49.76 6.69 -42.28
C ASP A 62 48.29 6.71 -41.77
N SER A 63 47.55 7.61 -42.43
CA SER A 63 46.10 7.61 -42.71
C SER A 63 45.04 8.03 -41.65
N LYS A 64 44.62 9.30 -41.81
CA LYS A 64 43.24 9.74 -42.15
C LYS A 64 42.17 9.94 -41.04
N LYS A 65 41.95 11.24 -40.74
CA LYS A 65 40.71 11.98 -40.34
C LYS A 65 40.13 11.84 -38.91
N PRO A 66 39.56 12.95 -38.35
CA PRO A 66 39.29 13.09 -36.92
C PRO A 66 37.94 12.49 -36.49
N GLY A 67 37.96 11.66 -35.45
CA GLY A 67 36.78 11.13 -34.77
C GLY A 67 36.26 12.09 -33.69
N THR A 68 35.12 12.69 -33.99
CA THR A 68 33.95 12.96 -33.14
C THR A 68 34.14 12.89 -31.61
N MET A 69 33.87 14.03 -30.96
CA MET A 69 33.66 14.16 -29.51
C MET A 69 32.71 13.08 -28.97
N ALA A 70 33.14 12.43 -27.89
CA ALA A 70 32.37 11.41 -27.19
C ALA A 70 31.01 11.97 -26.72
N ASP A 71 29.99 11.18 -27.07
CA ASP A 71 28.56 11.35 -26.83
C ASP A 71 28.24 11.60 -25.36
N VAL A 72 27.83 12.83 -25.04
CA VAL A 72 27.10 13.13 -23.80
C VAL A 72 25.76 12.42 -23.91
N SER A 73 25.67 11.25 -23.27
CA SER A 73 24.48 10.39 -23.27
C SER A 73 23.21 11.21 -23.01
N LYS A 74 22.48 11.48 -24.09
CA LYS A 74 21.18 12.14 -24.06
C LYS A 74 20.25 11.36 -23.14
N PRO A 75 19.46 12.01 -22.26
CA PRO A 75 18.41 11.32 -21.53
C PRO A 75 17.47 10.63 -22.54
N ARG A 76 17.39 9.30 -22.44
CA ARG A 76 16.61 8.44 -23.34
C ARG A 76 15.20 9.03 -23.54
N ALA A 77 14.89 9.40 -24.77
CA ALA A 77 13.61 9.98 -25.14
C ALA A 77 12.47 9.04 -24.70
N LYS A 78 11.41 9.63 -24.11
CA LYS A 78 10.23 8.90 -23.66
C LYS A 78 9.55 8.26 -24.87
N GLN A 79 9.66 6.93 -25.00
CA GLN A 79 8.91 6.15 -25.98
C GLN A 79 7.41 6.49 -25.84
N PRO A 80 6.74 6.98 -26.89
CA PRO A 80 5.32 7.24 -26.86
C PRO A 80 4.57 5.93 -26.63
N SER A 81 3.59 5.93 -25.71
CA SER A 81 2.75 4.77 -25.45
C SER A 81 1.97 4.39 -26.71
N SER A 82 1.91 3.09 -27.05
CA SER A 82 1.12 2.64 -28.20
C SER A 82 -0.36 3.01 -28.02
N PRO A 83 -1.06 3.48 -29.08
CA PRO A 83 -2.48 3.87 -28.99
C PRO A 83 -3.37 2.74 -28.47
N ALA A 84 -3.10 1.49 -28.87
CA ALA A 84 -3.83 0.31 -28.41
C ALA A 84 -3.69 0.08 -26.89
N LYS A 85 -2.49 0.29 -26.34
CA LYS A 85 -2.23 0.21 -24.90
C LYS A 85 -2.99 1.29 -24.14
N THR A 86 -2.99 2.52 -24.66
CA THR A 86 -3.76 3.62 -24.06
C THR A 86 -5.25 3.32 -24.08
N ALA A 87 -5.81 2.87 -25.20
CA ALA A 87 -7.22 2.50 -25.32
C ALA A 87 -7.62 1.37 -24.35
N TYR A 88 -6.79 0.32 -24.26
CA TYR A 88 -6.99 -0.76 -23.28
C TYR A 88 -7.04 -0.24 -21.84
N LEU A 89 -6.08 0.60 -21.45
CA LEU A 89 -6.04 1.15 -20.09
C LEU A 89 -7.22 2.08 -19.82
N VAL A 90 -7.65 2.91 -20.79
CA VAL A 90 -8.85 3.73 -20.66
C VAL A 90 -10.06 2.85 -20.40
N LEU A 91 -10.26 1.80 -21.20
CA LEU A 91 -11.38 0.87 -21.05
C LEU A 91 -11.36 0.15 -19.70
N TYR A 92 -10.20 -0.35 -19.29
CA TYR A 92 -10.02 -1.02 -18.00
C TYR A 92 -10.40 -0.11 -16.83
N ASN A 93 -9.86 1.13 -16.83
CA ASN A 93 -10.16 2.10 -15.77
C ASN A 93 -11.64 2.51 -15.82
N PHE A 94 -12.22 2.72 -16.99
CA PHE A 94 -13.64 3.06 -17.12
C PHE A 94 -14.55 1.93 -16.58
N ALA A 95 -14.30 0.68 -17.01
CA ALA A 95 -15.04 -0.49 -16.52
C ALA A 95 -14.92 -0.65 -15.00
N SER A 96 -13.72 -0.42 -14.46
CA SER A 96 -13.49 -0.47 -13.01
C SER A 96 -14.23 0.66 -12.27
N ALA A 97 -14.26 1.87 -12.82
CA ALA A 97 -15.05 2.98 -12.27
C ALA A 97 -16.54 2.67 -12.23
N VAL A 98 -17.08 2.04 -13.29
CA VAL A 98 -18.48 1.59 -13.34
C VAL A 98 -18.73 0.50 -12.30
N ALA A 99 -17.88 -0.52 -12.22
CA ALA A 99 -18.03 -1.61 -11.27
C ALA A 99 -18.08 -1.11 -9.81
N TRP A 100 -17.17 -0.21 -9.44
CA TRP A 100 -17.18 0.41 -8.11
C TRP A 100 -18.32 1.41 -7.89
N SER A 101 -18.82 2.07 -8.95
CA SER A 101 -20.02 2.91 -8.85
C SER A 101 -21.26 2.08 -8.54
N VAL A 102 -21.37 0.87 -9.09
CA VAL A 102 -22.43 -0.09 -8.76
C VAL A 102 -22.31 -0.54 -7.29
N VAL A 103 -21.10 -0.84 -6.81
CA VAL A 103 -20.88 -1.13 -5.37
C VAL A 103 -21.36 0.04 -4.52
N LEU A 104 -20.91 1.26 -4.82
CA LEU A 104 -21.24 2.46 -4.05
C LEU A 104 -22.75 2.72 -4.02
N GLY A 105 -23.39 2.75 -5.19
CA GLY A 105 -24.80 3.05 -5.33
C GLY A 105 -25.68 2.05 -4.59
N ARG A 106 -25.38 0.74 -4.71
CA ARG A 106 -26.11 -0.30 -4.00
C ARG A 106 -25.83 -0.30 -2.50
N ALA A 107 -24.60 -0.04 -2.07
CA ALA A 107 -24.25 0.03 -0.65
C ALA A 107 -24.96 1.20 0.04
N VAL A 108 -24.93 2.39 -0.56
CA VAL A 108 -25.57 3.59 -0.03
C VAL A 108 -27.09 3.43 -0.02
N SER A 109 -27.70 2.90 -1.08
CA SER A 109 -29.15 2.72 -1.13
C SER A 109 -29.65 1.73 -0.07
N VAL A 110 -28.98 0.60 0.10
CA VAL A 110 -29.38 -0.40 1.11
C VAL A 110 -29.09 0.11 2.52
N PHE A 111 -27.97 0.79 2.73
CA PHE A 111 -27.67 1.45 4.00
C PHE A 111 -28.78 2.45 4.39
N ALA A 112 -29.21 3.30 3.45
CA ALA A 112 -30.23 4.31 3.70
C ALA A 112 -31.62 3.71 3.98
N VAL A 113 -31.98 2.62 3.30
CA VAL A 113 -33.34 2.03 3.39
C VAL A 113 -33.46 0.99 4.51
N ARG A 114 -32.42 0.18 4.73
CA ARG A 114 -32.48 -0.98 5.62
C ARG A 114 -31.46 -0.95 6.76
N GLY A 115 -30.40 -0.15 6.63
CA GLY A 115 -29.30 -0.08 7.59
C GLY A 115 -28.08 -0.92 7.18
N PRO A 116 -26.96 -0.76 7.92
CA PRO A 116 -25.65 -1.27 7.54
C PRO A 116 -25.57 -2.80 7.49
N GLN A 117 -26.30 -3.52 8.35
CA GLN A 117 -26.26 -4.98 8.38
C GLN A 117 -26.81 -5.65 7.11
N PHE A 118 -27.61 -4.93 6.32
CA PHE A 118 -28.21 -5.48 5.10
C PHE A 118 -27.38 -5.27 3.83
N VAL A 119 -26.42 -4.35 3.87
CA VAL A 119 -25.50 -4.05 2.77
C VAL A 119 -24.82 -5.31 2.19
N PRO A 120 -24.16 -6.19 2.98
CA PRO A 120 -23.44 -7.33 2.44
C PRO A 120 -24.30 -8.27 1.58
N PHE A 121 -25.59 -8.42 1.89
CA PHE A 121 -26.49 -9.28 1.10
C PHE A 121 -26.77 -8.72 -0.29
N ALA A 122 -26.73 -7.40 -0.45
CA ALA A 122 -26.97 -6.76 -1.74
C ALA A 122 -25.70 -6.61 -2.58
N VAL A 123 -24.54 -6.39 -1.95
CA VAL A 123 -23.30 -6.02 -2.69
C VAL A 123 -22.13 -6.96 -2.50
N GLY A 124 -22.19 -7.92 -1.58
CA GLY A 124 -21.03 -8.71 -1.17
C GLY A 124 -20.42 -9.55 -2.30
N GLU A 125 -21.24 -10.19 -3.13
CA GLU A 125 -20.74 -10.95 -4.28
C GLU A 125 -20.15 -10.05 -5.38
N TRP A 126 -20.84 -8.99 -5.75
CA TRP A 126 -20.36 -8.04 -6.73
C TRP A 126 -19.03 -7.39 -6.29
N THR A 127 -18.92 -7.05 -5.01
CA THR A 127 -17.70 -6.50 -4.40
C THR A 127 -16.54 -7.49 -4.47
N ARG A 128 -16.78 -8.78 -4.18
CA ARG A 128 -15.74 -9.82 -4.24
C ARG A 128 -15.10 -9.90 -5.62
N TRP A 129 -15.91 -9.96 -6.67
CA TRP A 129 -15.42 -10.04 -8.04
C TRP A 129 -14.79 -8.73 -8.52
N THR A 130 -15.40 -7.59 -8.19
CA THR A 130 -14.83 -6.26 -8.48
C THR A 130 -13.45 -6.10 -7.84
N GLN A 131 -13.28 -6.49 -6.58
CA GLN A 131 -11.99 -6.46 -5.90
C GLN A 131 -11.01 -7.43 -6.56
N THR A 132 -11.43 -8.64 -6.92
CA THR A 132 -10.56 -9.64 -7.58
C THR A 132 -9.96 -9.11 -8.90
N MET A 133 -10.73 -8.33 -9.67
CA MET A 133 -10.24 -7.67 -10.89
C MET A 133 -9.15 -6.63 -10.63
N ALA A 134 -9.02 -6.09 -9.40
CA ALA A 134 -7.92 -5.21 -9.04
C ALA A 134 -6.56 -5.93 -9.03
N GLY A 135 -6.54 -7.27 -9.01
CA GLY A 135 -5.32 -8.06 -9.23
C GLY A 135 -4.64 -7.74 -10.58
N MET A 136 -5.41 -7.30 -11.59
CA MET A 136 -4.86 -6.85 -12.86
C MET A 136 -3.94 -5.63 -12.71
N GLU A 137 -4.13 -4.78 -11.69
CA GLU A 137 -3.24 -3.63 -11.46
C GLU A 137 -1.84 -4.06 -11.04
N VAL A 138 -1.76 -5.14 -10.25
CA VAL A 138 -0.49 -5.75 -9.88
C VAL A 138 0.19 -6.28 -11.14
N LEU A 139 -0.55 -6.97 -12.01
CA LEU A 139 -0.03 -7.46 -13.28
C LEU A 139 0.42 -6.32 -14.20
N HIS A 140 -0.35 -5.24 -14.32
CA HIS A 140 0.03 -4.08 -15.11
C HIS A 140 1.30 -3.41 -14.58
N SER A 141 1.46 -3.36 -13.26
CA SER A 141 2.67 -2.80 -12.62
C SER A 141 3.88 -3.73 -12.83
N LEU A 142 3.67 -5.04 -12.65
CA LEU A 142 4.70 -6.08 -12.78
C LEU A 142 5.24 -6.17 -14.21
N LEU A 143 4.35 -6.14 -15.19
CA LEU A 143 4.69 -6.20 -16.62
C LEU A 143 5.14 -4.85 -17.19
N GLY A 144 5.24 -3.80 -16.38
CA GLY A 144 5.64 -2.45 -16.82
C GLY A 144 4.63 -1.78 -17.78
N VAL A 145 3.38 -2.27 -17.81
CA VAL A 145 2.29 -1.66 -18.57
C VAL A 145 2.01 -0.26 -18.01
N VAL A 146 2.06 -0.09 -16.69
CA VAL A 146 1.92 1.21 -16.01
C VAL A 146 3.16 1.54 -15.18
N ARG A 147 3.48 2.83 -15.07
CA ARG A 147 4.59 3.32 -14.23
C ARG A 147 4.14 3.51 -12.78
N ALA A 148 3.60 2.46 -12.16
CA ALA A 148 3.23 2.46 -10.75
C ALA A 148 4.30 1.72 -9.92
N PRO A 149 4.61 2.16 -8.69
CA PRO A 149 5.55 1.44 -7.84
C PRO A 149 4.96 0.08 -7.42
N LEU A 150 5.54 -1.01 -7.96
CA LEU A 150 5.00 -2.37 -7.82
C LEU A 150 4.69 -2.76 -6.38
N LEU A 151 5.61 -2.54 -5.44
CA LEU A 151 5.40 -2.91 -4.03
C LEU A 151 4.21 -2.18 -3.41
N THR A 152 4.00 -0.91 -3.76
CA THR A 152 2.84 -0.15 -3.25
C THR A 152 1.52 -0.69 -3.81
N THR A 153 1.49 -1.08 -5.09
CA THR A 153 0.32 -1.70 -5.72
C THR A 153 0.01 -3.06 -5.09
N ILE A 154 1.05 -3.89 -4.87
CA ILE A 154 0.90 -5.20 -4.20
C ILE A 154 0.32 -5.01 -2.81
N MET A 155 0.89 -4.13 -1.99
CA MET A 155 0.44 -3.91 -0.61
C MET A 155 -1.02 -3.46 -0.56
N GLN A 156 -1.43 -2.55 -1.44
CA GLN A 156 -2.82 -2.05 -1.51
C GLN A 156 -3.81 -3.12 -1.96
N VAL A 157 -3.46 -3.96 -2.94
CA VAL A 157 -4.37 -5.00 -3.43
C VAL A 157 -4.42 -6.18 -2.46
N ALA A 158 -3.27 -6.61 -1.93
CA ALA A 158 -3.17 -7.70 -0.98
C ALA A 158 -3.90 -7.40 0.34
N SER A 159 -3.81 -6.17 0.86
CA SER A 159 -4.51 -5.79 2.08
C SER A 159 -6.04 -5.98 1.94
N ARG A 160 -6.60 -5.55 0.80
CA ARG A 160 -8.02 -5.72 0.51
C ARG A 160 -8.39 -7.18 0.22
N PHE A 161 -7.49 -7.96 -0.37
CA PHE A 161 -7.72 -9.40 -0.59
C PHE A 161 -7.81 -10.15 0.74
N ILE A 162 -6.98 -9.81 1.73
CA ILE A 162 -7.10 -10.37 3.08
C ILE A 162 -8.49 -10.08 3.64
N LEU A 163 -8.99 -8.85 3.53
CA LEU A 163 -10.32 -8.49 4.02
C LEU A 163 -11.45 -9.23 3.28
N VAL A 164 -11.41 -9.25 1.94
CA VAL A 164 -12.49 -9.80 1.13
C VAL A 164 -12.49 -11.34 1.13
N TRP A 165 -11.33 -11.96 0.88
CA TRP A 165 -11.19 -13.40 0.75
C TRP A 165 -10.70 -14.09 2.03
N GLY A 166 -9.83 -13.44 2.80
CA GLY A 166 -9.30 -14.00 4.04
C GLY A 166 -10.20 -13.83 5.27
N ILE A 167 -11.06 -12.80 5.29
CA ILE A 167 -11.92 -12.47 6.43
C ILE A 167 -13.41 -12.63 6.09
N VAL A 168 -13.93 -11.82 5.17
CA VAL A 168 -15.37 -11.76 4.91
C VAL A 168 -15.90 -13.05 4.29
N TYR A 169 -15.15 -13.68 3.38
CA TYR A 169 -15.56 -14.94 2.79
C TYR A 169 -15.68 -16.11 3.81
N PRO A 170 -14.68 -16.38 4.68
CA PRO A 170 -14.80 -17.45 5.68
C PRO A 170 -15.68 -17.10 6.88
N PHE A 171 -15.90 -15.81 7.17
CA PHE A 171 -16.67 -15.31 8.31
C PHE A 171 -17.73 -14.28 7.84
N PRO A 172 -18.74 -14.70 7.04
CA PRO A 172 -19.67 -13.77 6.38
C PRO A 172 -20.52 -12.93 7.34
N TYR A 173 -20.72 -13.40 8.57
CA TYR A 173 -21.44 -12.64 9.59
C TYR A 173 -20.69 -11.34 10.00
N LEU A 174 -19.37 -11.28 9.87
CA LEU A 174 -18.59 -10.06 10.12
C LEU A 174 -18.96 -8.92 9.16
N ALA A 175 -19.44 -9.27 7.96
CA ALA A 175 -19.87 -8.30 6.96
C ALA A 175 -21.16 -7.56 7.34
N GLN A 176 -21.92 -8.07 8.32
CA GLN A 176 -23.11 -7.40 8.86
C GLN A 176 -22.75 -6.28 9.84
N SER A 177 -21.48 -6.16 10.23
CA SER A 177 -21.02 -5.08 11.10
C SER A 177 -21.07 -3.72 10.38
N PRO A 178 -21.27 -2.61 11.12
CA PRO A 178 -21.19 -1.27 10.53
C PRO A 178 -19.81 -0.97 9.93
N PHE A 179 -18.75 -1.61 10.44
CA PHE A 179 -17.37 -1.47 9.95
C PHE A 179 -17.21 -1.98 8.51
N TYR A 180 -17.87 -3.08 8.15
CA TYR A 180 -17.87 -3.53 6.76
C TYR A 180 -18.50 -2.49 5.82
N THR A 181 -19.64 -1.94 6.22
CA THR A 181 -20.34 -0.93 5.42
C THR A 181 -19.55 0.37 5.30
N SER A 182 -18.97 0.88 6.39
CA SER A 182 -18.13 2.09 6.36
C SER A 182 -16.87 1.89 5.53
N MET A 183 -16.19 0.75 5.68
CA MET A 183 -15.05 0.36 4.83
C MET A 183 -15.46 0.34 3.36
N LEU A 184 -16.56 -0.34 3.03
CA LEU A 184 -16.97 -0.54 1.65
C LEU A 184 -17.37 0.77 0.97
N VAL A 185 -18.05 1.67 1.67
CA VAL A 185 -18.36 3.01 1.17
C VAL A 185 -17.08 3.82 0.96
N ALA A 186 -16.14 3.81 1.92
CA ALA A 186 -14.88 4.52 1.81
C ALA A 186 -14.02 4.04 0.63
N TRP A 187 -13.94 2.71 0.46
CA TRP A 187 -13.29 2.07 -0.68
C TRP A 187 -13.95 2.51 -1.97
N SER A 188 -15.27 2.32 -2.10
CA SER A 188 -15.96 2.57 -3.37
C SER A 188 -15.86 4.02 -3.82
N ILE A 189 -15.98 4.99 -2.91
CA ILE A 189 -15.77 6.42 -3.26
C ILE A 189 -14.34 6.65 -3.77
N THR A 190 -13.35 6.12 -3.04
CA THR A 190 -11.93 6.27 -3.41
C THR A 190 -11.65 5.65 -4.78
N GLU A 191 -12.22 4.48 -5.05
CA GLU A 191 -12.03 3.74 -6.29
C GLU A 191 -12.70 4.40 -7.48
N VAL A 192 -13.95 4.85 -7.35
CA VAL A 192 -14.65 5.60 -8.40
C VAL A 192 -13.83 6.83 -8.79
N ILE A 193 -13.32 7.59 -7.82
CA ILE A 193 -12.48 8.77 -8.08
C ILE A 193 -11.17 8.36 -8.77
N ARG A 194 -10.49 7.32 -8.27
CA ARG A 194 -9.18 6.86 -8.75
C ARG A 194 -9.24 6.42 -10.21
N TYR A 195 -10.16 5.51 -10.52
CA TYR A 195 -10.32 4.97 -11.86
C TYR A 195 -10.85 6.01 -12.85
N SER A 196 -11.81 6.84 -12.43
CA SER A 196 -12.29 7.95 -13.29
C SER A 196 -11.16 8.91 -13.62
N TYR A 197 -10.30 9.24 -12.64
CA TYR A 197 -9.14 10.11 -12.88
C TYR A 197 -8.18 9.49 -13.88
N PHE A 198 -7.88 8.20 -13.76
CA PHE A 198 -6.99 7.51 -14.68
C PHE A 198 -7.56 7.39 -16.09
N ALA A 199 -8.84 7.01 -16.22
CA ALA A 199 -9.52 6.92 -17.51
C ALA A 199 -9.49 8.26 -18.26
N LEU A 200 -9.92 9.35 -17.61
CA LEU A 200 -9.98 10.66 -18.25
C LEU A 200 -8.57 11.20 -18.57
N THR A 201 -7.62 11.05 -17.65
CA THR A 201 -6.23 11.52 -17.87
C THR A 201 -5.58 10.80 -19.05
N LEU A 202 -5.82 9.50 -19.21
CA LEU A 202 -5.33 8.72 -20.35
C LEU A 202 -6.01 9.11 -21.68
N SER A 203 -7.28 9.53 -21.63
CA SER A 203 -8.00 10.08 -22.78
C SER A 203 -7.60 11.51 -23.15
N GLY A 204 -6.64 12.11 -22.42
CA GLY A 204 -6.17 13.48 -22.68
C GLY A 204 -6.97 14.58 -21.98
N PHE A 205 -7.96 14.23 -21.15
CA PHE A 205 -8.79 15.19 -20.42
C PHE A 205 -8.57 15.07 -18.90
N GLN A 206 -8.07 16.12 -18.25
CA GLN A 206 -7.82 16.09 -16.81
C GLN A 206 -8.64 17.17 -16.07
N PRO A 207 -9.88 16.87 -15.65
CA PRO A 207 -10.72 17.86 -14.98
C PRO A 207 -10.13 18.27 -13.62
N ARG A 208 -10.12 19.59 -13.35
CA ARG A 208 -9.59 20.17 -12.10
C ARG A 208 -10.32 19.64 -10.87
N PHE A 209 -11.65 19.54 -10.94
CA PHE A 209 -12.48 19.03 -9.85
C PHE A 209 -12.13 17.59 -9.46
N LEU A 210 -11.99 16.69 -10.44
CA LEU A 210 -11.65 15.29 -10.17
C LEU A 210 -10.23 15.13 -9.65
N THR A 211 -9.30 15.96 -10.15
CA THR A 211 -7.94 16.04 -9.61
C THR A 211 -7.98 16.50 -8.14
N TRP A 212 -8.78 17.52 -7.82
CA TRP A 212 -8.95 17.98 -6.45
C TRP A 212 -9.52 16.89 -5.55
N LEU A 213 -10.58 16.19 -5.97
CA LEU A 213 -11.14 15.08 -5.21
C LEU A 213 -10.08 14.03 -4.90
N ARG A 214 -9.39 13.53 -5.92
CA ARG A 214 -8.35 12.49 -5.78
C ARG A 214 -7.28 12.83 -4.73
N TYR A 215 -6.88 14.10 -4.63
CA TYR A 215 -5.82 14.54 -3.73
C TYR A 215 -6.32 15.23 -2.46
N ASN A 216 -7.61 15.18 -2.13
CA ASN A 216 -8.13 15.72 -0.86
C ASN A 216 -9.10 14.76 -0.14
N THR A 217 -9.81 13.87 -0.83
CA THR A 217 -10.77 12.98 -0.15
C THR A 217 -10.11 12.00 0.82
N PHE A 218 -8.83 11.66 0.62
CA PHE A 218 -8.11 10.77 1.53
C PHE A 218 -8.00 11.32 2.97
N PHE A 219 -8.15 12.63 3.22
CA PHE A 219 -8.17 13.15 4.59
C PHE A 219 -9.28 12.55 5.45
N VAL A 220 -10.43 12.25 4.83
CA VAL A 220 -11.61 11.68 5.51
C VAL A 220 -11.72 10.19 5.24
N LEU A 221 -11.61 9.79 3.96
CA LEU A 221 -11.85 8.40 3.55
C LEU A 221 -10.75 7.46 4.03
N TYR A 222 -9.51 7.94 4.18
CA TYR A 222 -8.41 7.07 4.58
C TYR A 222 -8.51 6.66 6.05
N PRO A 223 -8.67 7.58 7.04
CA PRO A 223 -8.91 7.17 8.43
C PRO A 223 -10.16 6.30 8.58
N LEU A 224 -11.24 6.63 7.86
CA LEU A 224 -12.47 5.84 7.87
C LEU A 224 -12.26 4.41 7.36
N GLY A 225 -11.56 4.25 6.24
CA GLY A 225 -11.24 2.93 5.67
C GLY A 225 -10.34 2.12 6.59
N ILE A 226 -9.19 2.68 6.99
CA ILE A 226 -8.20 1.98 7.81
C ILE A 226 -8.76 1.57 9.17
N SER A 227 -9.49 2.46 9.86
CA SER A 227 -10.12 2.11 11.15
C SER A 227 -11.12 0.97 11.02
N SER A 228 -11.91 0.98 9.95
CA SER A 228 -12.90 -0.07 9.66
C SER A 228 -12.24 -1.41 9.29
N GLU A 229 -11.15 -1.38 8.53
CA GLU A 229 -10.37 -2.57 8.17
C GLU A 229 -9.70 -3.19 9.40
N CYS A 230 -9.11 -2.37 10.27
CA CYS A 230 -8.52 -2.83 11.53
C CYS A 230 -9.58 -3.45 12.45
N ALA A 231 -10.77 -2.87 12.54
CA ALA A 231 -11.87 -3.43 13.33
C ALA A 231 -12.31 -4.80 12.82
N LEU A 232 -12.45 -4.96 11.50
CA LEU A 232 -12.79 -6.26 10.90
C LEU A 232 -11.71 -7.31 11.11
N LEU A 233 -10.43 -6.94 10.92
CA LEU A 233 -9.30 -7.82 11.20
C LEU A 233 -9.30 -8.26 12.66
N TRP A 234 -9.51 -7.33 13.59
CA TRP A 234 -9.58 -7.61 15.01
C TRP A 234 -10.72 -8.59 15.34
N PHE A 235 -11.94 -8.35 14.85
CA PHE A 235 -13.07 -9.25 15.10
C PHE A 235 -12.91 -10.62 14.45
N ALA A 236 -12.08 -10.73 13.41
CA ALA A 236 -11.77 -12.01 12.79
C ALA A 236 -10.74 -12.84 13.57
N THR A 237 -9.97 -12.25 14.49
CA THR A 237 -8.93 -12.96 15.26
C THR A 237 -9.50 -14.11 16.08
N GLU A 238 -10.62 -13.90 16.76
CA GLU A 238 -11.27 -14.89 17.61
C GLU A 238 -11.84 -16.08 16.82
N PRO A 239 -12.71 -15.90 15.81
CA PRO A 239 -13.22 -17.03 15.03
C PRO A 239 -12.14 -17.71 14.17
N ALA A 240 -11.07 -17.00 13.80
CA ALA A 240 -9.90 -17.63 13.17
C ALA A 240 -9.13 -18.51 14.17
N GLY A 241 -8.95 -18.04 15.41
CA GLY A 241 -8.31 -18.81 16.49
C GLY A 241 -9.05 -20.09 16.84
N GLN A 242 -10.38 -20.06 16.83
CA GLN A 242 -11.21 -21.26 17.02
C GLN A 242 -10.98 -22.33 15.95
N ARG A 243 -10.53 -21.95 14.75
CA ARG A 243 -10.15 -22.89 13.69
C ARG A 243 -8.68 -23.31 13.79
N SER A 244 -7.79 -22.37 14.12
CA SER A 244 -6.36 -22.61 14.25
C SER A 244 -5.70 -21.49 15.05
N GLU A 245 -4.95 -21.85 16.08
CA GLU A 245 -4.09 -20.92 16.82
C GLU A 245 -3.12 -20.17 15.90
N LEU A 246 -2.58 -20.84 14.87
CA LEU A 246 -1.72 -20.20 13.89
C LEU A 246 -2.44 -19.07 13.14
N ALA A 247 -3.70 -19.26 12.75
CA ALA A 247 -4.46 -18.24 12.04
C ALA A 247 -4.68 -16.97 12.89
N LYS A 248 -4.88 -17.14 14.21
CA LYS A 248 -4.98 -16.02 15.16
C LYS A 248 -3.67 -15.21 15.21
N TRP A 249 -2.53 -15.88 15.37
CA TRP A 249 -1.22 -15.22 15.39
C TRP A 249 -0.86 -14.56 14.05
N VAL A 250 -1.24 -15.18 12.93
CA VAL A 250 -1.10 -14.57 11.60
C VAL A 250 -1.90 -13.27 11.51
N LEU A 251 -3.17 -13.25 11.96
CA LEU A 251 -3.98 -12.03 11.94
C LEU A 251 -3.45 -10.94 12.87
N TYR A 252 -2.94 -11.28 14.05
CA TYR A 252 -2.26 -10.29 14.90
C TYR A 252 -1.00 -9.72 14.24
N THR A 253 -0.22 -10.57 13.56
CA THR A 253 0.96 -10.13 12.81
C THR A 253 0.56 -9.22 11.65
N VAL A 254 -0.50 -9.56 10.92
CA VAL A 254 -1.06 -8.70 9.87
C VAL A 254 -1.44 -7.35 10.47
N LEU A 255 -2.19 -7.32 11.57
CA LEU A 255 -2.60 -6.06 12.22
C LEU A 255 -1.40 -5.22 12.68
N LEU A 256 -0.36 -5.86 13.23
CA LEU A 256 0.88 -5.21 13.66
C LEU A 256 1.61 -4.54 12.50
N VAL A 257 1.70 -5.19 11.34
CA VAL A 257 2.33 -4.65 10.12
C VAL A 257 1.42 -3.64 9.42
N TYR A 258 0.11 -3.80 9.55
CA TYR A 258 -0.89 -2.97 8.88
C TYR A 258 -0.82 -1.52 9.36
N ILE A 259 -0.64 -1.29 10.67
CA ILE A 259 -0.55 0.05 11.26
C ILE A 259 0.61 0.88 10.68
N PRO A 260 1.89 0.46 10.74
CA PRO A 260 2.99 1.21 10.15
C PRO A 260 2.86 1.31 8.62
N GLY A 261 2.39 0.25 7.95
CA GLY A 261 2.13 0.29 6.51
C GLY A 261 1.11 1.36 6.12
N SER A 262 0.06 1.53 6.93
CA SER A 262 -0.95 2.57 6.71
C SER A 262 -0.38 3.99 6.89
N TYR A 263 0.46 4.20 7.90
CA TYR A 263 1.13 5.47 8.10
C TYR A 263 2.07 5.84 6.93
N THR A 264 2.87 4.88 6.45
CA THR A 264 3.74 5.08 5.28
C THR A 264 2.94 5.44 4.03
N LEU A 265 1.81 4.77 3.80
CA LEU A 265 0.96 5.08 2.63
C LEU A 265 0.29 6.45 2.75
N TYR A 266 -0.16 6.85 3.95
CA TYR A 266 -0.73 8.16 4.20
C TYR A 266 0.28 9.29 3.92
N THR A 267 1.49 9.18 4.47
CA THR A 267 2.57 10.16 4.26
C THR A 267 3.00 10.22 2.79
N TYR A 268 2.97 9.10 2.07
CA TYR A 268 3.16 9.06 0.63
C TYR A 268 2.11 9.86 -0.12
N MET A 269 0.81 9.71 0.18
CA MET A 269 -0.27 10.48 -0.44
C MET A 269 -0.13 11.99 -0.16
N MET A 270 0.28 12.38 1.05
CA MET A 270 0.60 13.77 1.39
C MET A 270 1.74 14.34 0.55
N SER A 271 2.77 13.53 0.27
CA SER A 271 3.86 13.90 -0.65
C SER A 271 3.35 14.08 -2.09
N GLN A 272 2.56 13.12 -2.58
CA GLN A 272 1.97 13.19 -3.93
C GLN A 272 1.09 14.43 -4.11
N ARG A 273 0.22 14.73 -3.14
CA ARG A 273 -0.61 15.93 -3.13
C ARG A 273 0.22 17.19 -3.27
N ARG A 274 1.25 17.36 -2.42
CA ARG A 274 2.13 18.53 -2.46
C ARG A 274 2.80 18.70 -3.82
N LYS A 275 3.26 17.60 -4.43
CA LYS A 275 3.86 17.60 -5.76
C LYS A 275 2.87 18.05 -6.84
N VAL A 276 1.71 17.43 -6.92
CA VAL A 276 0.72 17.72 -7.96
C VAL A 276 0.18 19.14 -7.85
N LEU A 277 -0.10 19.63 -6.64
CA LEU A 277 -0.59 21.00 -6.45
C LEU A 277 0.45 22.05 -6.84
N ARG A 278 1.74 21.78 -6.57
CA ARG A 278 2.85 22.64 -7.05
C ARG A 278 2.91 22.66 -8.58
N ASP A 279 2.81 21.50 -9.22
CA ASP A 279 2.84 21.39 -10.68
C ASP A 279 1.65 22.10 -11.34
N LEU A 280 0.45 22.00 -10.76
CA LEU A 280 -0.75 22.71 -11.24
C LEU A 280 -0.59 24.24 -11.11
N LYS A 281 -0.07 24.72 -9.96
CA LYS A 281 0.19 26.15 -9.76
C LYS A 281 1.20 26.68 -10.78
N ALA A 282 2.27 25.92 -11.06
CA ALA A 282 3.27 26.28 -12.05
C ALA A 282 2.70 26.30 -13.49
N LYS A 283 1.78 25.40 -13.83
CA LYS A 283 1.09 25.39 -15.14
C LYS A 283 0.16 26.60 -15.29
N ASP A 284 -0.61 26.92 -14.26
CA ASP A 284 -1.52 28.08 -14.28
C ASP A 284 -0.74 29.39 -14.43
N GLN A 285 0.39 29.55 -13.73
CA GLN A 285 1.29 30.71 -13.87
C GLN A 285 1.91 30.84 -15.27
N ARG A 286 2.11 29.72 -15.99
CA ARG A 286 2.61 29.72 -17.36
C ARG A 286 1.51 30.04 -18.37
N ALA A 287 0.27 29.62 -18.10
CA ALA A 287 -0.88 29.90 -18.96
C ALA A 287 -1.38 31.35 -18.83
N SER A 288 -1.08 32.02 -17.70
CA SER A 288 -1.43 33.42 -17.45
C SER A 288 -0.35 34.43 -17.91
N ARG A 289 0.72 33.95 -18.55
CA ARG A 289 1.80 34.77 -19.12
C ARG A 289 1.74 34.66 -20.63
#